data_AF-A0AAW1WXN6-F1
#
_entry.id   AF-A0AAW1WXN6-F1
#
_cell.length_a   1.000
_cell.length_b   1.000
_cell.length_c   1.000
_cell.angle_alpha   90.00
_cell.angle_beta   90.00
_cell.angle_gamma   90.00
#
_symmetry.space_group_name_H-M   'P 1'
#
loop_
_entity.id
_entity.type
_entity.pdbx_description
1 polymer ?
#
loop_
_entity_poly.entity_id
_entity_poly.type
_entity_poly.pdbx_seq_one_letter_code
_entity_poly.pdbx_strand_id
1 'polypeptide(L)'
;MGASSGPRLSGMQRQVLSLYRGFLRAARLKSADDRQKIESLISNEFRCNAKNVDRKNFLYIEYLLRHGKKQLDQLRSPDTVGLSALNVSFSQTNHTHALK
;
A
#
# COMPACT_ATOMS: atom_id res chain seq x y z
N MET A 1 10.44 -26.68 21.67
CA MET A 1 10.35 -25.27 21.23
C MET A 1 9.21 -25.16 20.22
N GLY A 2 7.97 -24.92 20.68
CA GLY A 2 6.82 -24.82 19.77
C GLY A 2 6.81 -23.46 19.09
N ALA A 3 7.00 -23.42 17.77
CA ALA A 3 6.78 -22.21 17.00
C ALA A 3 5.31 -21.82 17.13
N SER A 4 5.03 -20.67 17.75
CA SER A 4 3.69 -20.07 17.72
C SER A 4 3.37 -19.75 16.25
N SER A 5 2.65 -20.67 15.59
CA SER A 5 2.18 -20.46 14.23
C SER A 5 1.06 -19.44 14.31
N GLY A 6 1.41 -18.16 14.13
CA GLY A 6 0.44 -17.10 13.95
C GLY A 6 -0.58 -17.46 12.84
N PRO A 7 -1.73 -16.78 12.79
CA PRO A 7 -2.80 -17.10 11.86
C PRO A 7 -2.29 -17.29 10.44
N ARG A 8 -2.68 -18.40 9.79
CA ARG A 8 -2.30 -18.67 8.41
C ARG A 8 -2.88 -17.58 7.50
N LEU A 9 -2.00 -16.73 6.97
CA LEU A 9 -2.39 -15.67 6.04
C LEU A 9 -2.78 -16.25 4.68
N SER A 10 -3.87 -15.72 4.12
CA SER A 10 -4.30 -16.01 2.75
C SER A 10 -3.26 -15.52 1.72
N GLY A 11 -3.32 -16.07 0.50
CA GLY A 11 -2.44 -15.62 -0.59
C GLY A 11 -2.53 -14.12 -0.82
N MET A 12 -3.74 -13.57 -0.82
CA MET A 12 -4.00 -12.14 -0.97
C MET A 12 -3.36 -11.32 0.16
N GLN A 13 -3.55 -11.75 1.42
CA GLN A 13 -2.96 -11.07 2.57
C GLN A 13 -1.42 -11.03 2.49
N ARG A 14 -0.80 -12.13 2.04
CA ARG A 14 0.66 -12.18 1.82
C ARG A 14 1.09 -11.21 0.72
N GLN A 15 0.33 -11.10 -0.37
CA GLN A 15 0.63 -10.15 -1.44
C GLN A 15 0.56 -8.69 -0.94
N VAL A 16 -0.49 -8.34 -0.17
CA VAL A 16 -0.63 -7.01 0.44
C VAL A 16 0.54 -6.67 1.36
N LEU A 17 0.92 -7.60 2.24
CA LEU A 17 2.07 -7.39 3.14
C LEU A 17 3.40 -7.31 2.38
N SER A 18 3.56 -8.12 1.33
CA SER A 18 4.74 -8.07 0.47
C SER A 18 4.88 -6.72 -0.21
N LEU A 19 3.76 -6.18 -0.73
CA LEU A 19 3.71 -4.87 -1.37
C LEU A 19 4.08 -3.75 -0.39
N TYR A 20 3.47 -3.73 0.80
CA TYR A 20 3.78 -2.77 1.85
C TYR A 20 5.28 -2.78 2.20
N ARG A 21 5.84 -3.98 2.45
CA ARG A 21 7.28 -4.14 2.75
C ARG A 21 8.15 -3.75 1.55
N GLY A 22 7.65 -3.92 0.33
CA GLY A 22 8.30 -3.46 -0.89
C GLY A 22 8.51 -1.96 -0.88
N PHE A 23 7.47 -1.18 -0.58
CA PHE A 23 7.55 0.28 -0.45
C PHE A 23 8.53 0.72 0.63
N LEU A 24 8.46 0.13 1.83
CA LEU A 24 9.39 0.48 2.91
C LEU A 24 10.85 0.20 2.55
N ARG A 25 11.13 -0.88 1.79
CA ARG A 25 12.48 -1.16 1.30
C ARG A 25 12.92 -0.17 0.23
N ALA A 26 12.03 0.20 -0.68
CA ALA A 26 12.32 1.20 -1.72
C ALA A 26 12.57 2.59 -1.11
N ALA A 27 11.82 2.97 -0.09
CA ALA A 27 11.99 4.23 0.64
C ALA A 27 13.39 4.34 1.28
N ARG A 28 13.98 3.23 1.75
CA ARG A 28 15.33 3.21 2.31
C ARG A 28 16.44 3.53 1.31
N LEU A 29 16.15 3.47 0.02
CA LEU A 29 17.10 3.84 -1.05
C LEU A 29 17.05 5.35 -1.37
N LYS A 30 16.13 6.10 -0.75
CA LYS A 30 16.01 7.55 -0.92
C LYS A 30 16.69 8.31 0.22
N SER A 31 16.73 9.64 0.11
CA SER A 31 17.25 10.53 1.16
C SER A 31 16.50 10.32 2.49
N ALA A 32 17.10 10.69 3.62
CA ALA A 32 16.47 10.51 4.93
C ALA A 32 15.12 11.24 5.03
N ASP A 33 15.05 12.45 4.49
CA ASP A 33 13.83 13.28 4.49
C ASP A 33 12.75 12.67 3.59
N ASP A 34 13.11 12.25 2.37
CA ASP A 34 12.15 11.62 1.46
C ASP A 34 11.66 10.29 2.01
N ARG A 35 12.58 9.49 2.58
CA ARG A 35 12.24 8.23 3.22
C ARG A 35 11.16 8.42 4.28
N GLN A 36 11.33 9.37 5.21
CA GLN A 36 10.34 9.60 6.27
C GLN A 36 8.98 10.01 5.69
N LYS A 37 8.96 10.88 4.69
CA LYS A 37 7.72 11.31 4.01
C LYS A 37 7.04 10.15 3.31
N ILE A 38 7.79 9.34 2.56
CA ILE A 38 7.27 8.16 1.86
C ILE A 38 6.74 7.12 2.84
N GLU A 39 7.52 6.78 3.89
CA GLU A 39 7.10 5.81 4.91
C GLU A 39 5.79 6.25 5.60
N SER A 40 5.67 7.54 5.94
CA SER A 40 4.47 8.10 6.54
C SER A 40 3.25 8.01 5.60
N LEU A 41 3.42 8.44 4.35
CA LEU A 41 2.36 8.40 3.34
C LEU A 41 1.86 6.98 3.10
N ILE A 42 2.76 6.05 2.81
CA ILE A 42 2.43 4.64 2.55
C ILE A 42 1.80 4.00 3.80
N SER A 43 2.31 4.28 4.99
CA SER A 43 1.73 3.74 6.24
C SER A 43 0.31 4.24 6.46
N ASN A 44 0.05 5.54 6.23
CA ASN A 44 -1.27 6.11 6.35
C ASN A 44 -2.24 5.51 5.33
N GLU A 45 -1.80 5.37 4.08
CA GLU A 45 -2.59 4.82 2.99
C GLU A 45 -3.01 3.36 3.24
N PHE A 46 -2.06 2.49 3.60
CA PHE A 46 -2.37 1.09 3.91
C PHE A 46 -3.30 0.97 5.12
N ARG A 47 -3.17 1.85 6.12
CA ARG A 47 -4.08 1.90 7.28
C ARG A 47 -5.48 2.36 6.88
N CYS A 48 -5.60 3.39 6.04
CA CYS A 48 -6.89 3.86 5.51
C CYS A 48 -7.58 2.76 4.69
N ASN A 49 -6.87 2.13 3.76
CA ASN A 49 -7.40 1.04 2.96
C ASN A 49 -7.83 -0.16 3.82
N ALA A 50 -7.03 -0.52 4.84
CA ALA A 50 -7.40 -1.60 5.76
C ALA A 50 -8.67 -1.33 6.59
N LYS A 51 -9.02 -0.05 6.80
CA LYS A 51 -10.25 0.36 7.50
C LYS A 51 -11.45 0.46 6.57
N ASN A 52 -11.25 0.99 5.36
CA ASN A 52 -12.34 1.41 4.47
C ASN A 52 -12.66 0.38 3.37
N VAL A 53 -11.74 -0.54 3.07
CA VAL A 53 -11.96 -1.57 2.05
C VAL A 53 -12.51 -2.83 2.69
N ASP A 54 -13.66 -3.29 2.20
CA ASP A 54 -14.21 -4.59 2.61
C ASP A 54 -13.22 -5.71 2.26
N ARG A 55 -12.92 -6.55 3.25
CA ARG A 55 -12.03 -7.72 3.14
C ARG A 55 -12.54 -8.74 2.11
N LYS A 56 -13.83 -8.73 1.79
CA LYS A 56 -14.46 -9.60 0.78
C LYS A 56 -14.45 -8.99 -0.63
N ASN A 57 -14.10 -7.71 -0.78
CA ASN A 57 -14.00 -7.08 -2.09
C ASN A 57 -12.66 -7.43 -2.76
N PHE A 58 -12.51 -8.71 -3.14
CA PHE A 58 -11.29 -9.24 -3.73
C PHE A 58 -10.89 -8.50 -5.02
N LEU A 59 -11.86 -8.15 -5.86
CA LEU A 59 -11.61 -7.44 -7.11
C LEU A 59 -10.97 -6.07 -6.87
N TYR A 60 -11.47 -5.31 -5.89
CA TYR A 60 -10.89 -4.01 -5.58
C TYR A 60 -9.52 -4.13 -4.90
N ILE A 61 -9.33 -5.13 -4.02
CA ILE A 61 -8.02 -5.40 -3.40
C ILE A 61 -6.98 -5.76 -4.48
N GLU A 62 -7.35 -6.56 -5.49
CA GLU A 62 -6.48 -6.87 -6.63
C GLU A 62 -6.14 -5.63 -7.46
N TYR A 63 -7.13 -4.78 -7.70
CA TYR A 63 -6.90 -3.50 -8.37
C TYR A 63 -5.86 -2.67 -7.62
N LEU A 64 -6.03 -2.50 -6.30
CA LEU A 64 -5.07 -1.78 -5.46
C LEU A 64 -3.69 -2.43 -5.45
N LEU A 65 -3.60 -3.76 -5.44
CA LEU A 65 -2.33 -4.48 -5.53
C LEU A 65 -1.61 -4.22 -6.85
N ARG A 66 -2.33 -4.28 -7.98
CA ARG A 66 -1.76 -4.00 -9.31
C ARG A 66 -1.32 -2.54 -9.41
N HIS A 67 -2.15 -1.61 -8.94
CA HIS A 67 -1.84 -0.19 -8.92
C HIS A 67 -0.61 0.13 -8.07
N GLY A 68 -0.60 -0.34 -6.82
CA GLY A 68 0.51 -0.13 -5.90
C GLY A 68 1.80 -0.80 -6.37
N LYS A 69 1.73 -1.94 -7.09
CA LYS A 69 2.93 -2.53 -7.70
C LYS A 69 3.55 -1.61 -8.76
N LYS A 70 2.73 -0.98 -9.60
CA LYS A 70 3.19 0.01 -10.58
C LYS A 70 3.85 1.22 -9.90
N GLN A 71 3.24 1.73 -8.83
CA GLN A 71 3.82 2.82 -8.03
C GLN A 71 5.14 2.40 -7.35
N LEU A 72 5.24 1.17 -6.85
CA LEU A 72 6.47 0.64 -6.27
C LEU A 72 7.59 0.54 -7.31
N ASP A 73 7.27 0.07 -8.51
CA ASP A 73 8.24 -0.02 -9.60
C ASP A 73 8.74 1.37 -10.03
N GLN A 74 7.85 2.37 -10.08
CA GLN A 74 8.22 3.78 -10.30
C GLN A 74 9.10 4.32 -9.17
N LEU A 75 8.77 4.04 -7.91
CA LEU A 75 9.56 4.50 -6.77
C LEU A 75 10.99 3.93 -6.76
N ARG A 76 11.16 2.70 -7.27
CA ARG A 76 12.46 2.04 -7.40
C ARG A 76 13.35 2.66 -8.46
N SER A 77 12.78 3.33 -9.47
CA SER A 77 13.55 4.00 -10.50
C SER A 77 14.46 5.08 -9.89
N PRO A 78 15.73 5.17 -10.31
CA PRO A 78 16.70 6.11 -9.76
C PRO A 78 16.31 7.57 -10.04
N ASP A 79 15.68 7.81 -11.20
CA ASP A 79 15.36 9.16 -11.68
C ASP A 79 14.09 9.76 -11.06
N THR A 80 13.34 8.97 -10.29
CA THR A 80 12.07 9.43 -9.72
C THR A 80 12.28 10.06 -8.36
N VAL A 81 12.10 11.39 -8.32
CA VAL A 81 12.16 12.19 -7.09
C VAL A 81 10.98 11.82 -6.19
N GLY A 82 11.26 10.98 -5.19
CA GLY A 82 10.52 10.64 -3.97
C GLY A 82 8.99 10.54 -4.00
N LEU A 83 8.31 11.66 -4.25
CA LEU A 83 6.87 11.84 -4.06
C LEU A 83 6.08 11.94 -5.36
N SER A 84 6.72 12.33 -6.48
CA SER A 84 6.06 12.44 -7.78
C SER A 84 5.57 11.08 -8.30
N ALA A 85 6.26 9.99 -7.92
CA ALA A 85 5.87 8.61 -8.22
C ALA A 85 4.55 8.19 -7.56
N LEU A 86 4.19 8.84 -6.46
CA LEU A 86 3.05 8.45 -5.62
C LEU A 86 1.81 9.30 -5.94
N ASN A 87 1.97 10.39 -6.70
CA ASN A 87 0.90 11.32 -7.03
C ASN A 87 0.15 10.92 -8.30
N VAL A 88 -0.69 9.89 -8.20
CA VAL A 88 -1.79 9.66 -9.14
C VAL A 88 -3.03 9.31 -8.32
N SER A 89 -3.81 10.34 -8.04
CA SER A 89 -5.24 10.38 -7.70
C SER A 89 -5.81 9.15 -6.98
N PHE A 90 -5.88 9.27 -5.66
CA PHE A 90 -6.90 8.62 -4.85
C PHE A 90 -8.26 9.19 -5.25
N SER A 91 -8.98 8.54 -6.16
CA SER A 91 -10.42 8.71 -6.24
C SER A 91 -10.99 8.25 -4.90
N GLN A 92 -11.22 9.20 -3.99
CA GLN A 92 -12.24 9.08 -2.97
C GLN A 92 -13.52 8.69 -3.69
N THR A 93 -13.86 7.40 -3.68
CA THR A 93 -15.24 7.02 -3.96
C THR A 93 -16.03 7.44 -2.73
N ASN A 94 -16.52 8.69 -2.77
CA ASN A 94 -17.64 9.13 -1.96
C ASN A 94 -18.83 8.22 -2.28
N HIS A 95 -18.90 7.05 -1.66
CA HIS A 95 -20.14 6.29 -1.63
C HIS A 95 -20.94 6.77 -0.42
N THR A 96 -21.42 8.00 -0.50
CA THR A 96 -22.53 8.48 0.31
C THR A 96 -23.76 7.66 -0.06
N HIS A 97 -24.02 6.57 0.67
CA HIS A 97 -25.38 6.05 0.79
C HIS A 97 -26.03 6.75 1.99
N ALA A 98 -26.45 8.00 1.76
CA ALA A 98 -27.43 8.65 2.61
C ALA A 98 -28.82 8.19 2.16
N LEU A 99 -29.30 7.09 2.76
CA LEU A 99 -30.71 6.74 2.82
C LEU A 99 -31.01 6.18 4.21
N LYS A 100 -31.33 7.08 5.15
CA LYS A 100 -32.57 7.03 5.93
C LYS A 100 -32.74 8.30 6.73
#